data_AF-A0A3D3CKN1-F1
#
_entry.id   AF-A0A3D3CKN1-F1
#
_cell.length_a   1.000
_cell.length_b   1.000
_cell.length_c   1.000
_cell.angle_alpha   90.00
_cell.angle_beta   90.00
_cell.angle_gamma   90.00
#
_symmetry.space_group_name_H-M   'P 1'
#
loop_
_entity.id
_entity.type
_entity.pdbx_description
1 polymer ?
#
loop_
_entity_poly.entity_id
_entity_poly.type
_entity_poly.pdbx_seq_one_letter_code
_entity_poly.pdbx_strand_id
1 'polypeptide(L)'
;MIETGVGFFHSINERINATLIAKRGVGMSNTARGLVGVGLAVIGLGISNFGLIGLIAQGYGTISWVFFILQGVCLFTIGIYKISKAPKN
;
A
#
# COMPACT_ATOMS: atom_id res chain seq x y z
N MET A 1 -3.10 9.02 8.11
CA MET A 1 -2.32 8.57 6.93
C MET A 1 -1.82 9.72 6.07
N ILE A 2 -2.56 10.83 5.94
CA ILE A 2 -2.06 12.02 5.24
C ILE A 2 -0.92 12.69 6.02
N GLU A 3 -1.02 12.77 7.35
CA GLU A 3 0.01 13.37 8.21
C GLU A 3 1.36 12.63 8.15
N THR A 4 1.32 11.29 8.20
CA THR A 4 2.51 10.45 8.04
C THR A 4 3.11 10.57 6.64
N GLY A 5 2.28 10.67 5.60
CA GLY A 5 2.74 10.92 4.23
C GLY A 5 3.42 12.28 4.07
N VAL A 6 2.79 13.35 4.56
CA VAL A 6 3.35 14.71 4.52
C VAL A 6 4.65 14.80 5.33
N GLY A 7 4.73 14.16 6.50
CA GLY A 7 5.96 14.09 7.30
C GLY A 7 7.10 13.37 6.59
N PHE A 8 6.81 12.30 5.86
CA PHE A 8 7.81 11.59 5.04
C PHE A 8 8.35 12.48 3.91
N PHE A 9 7.46 13.12 3.14
CA PHE A 9 7.87 14.08 2.10
C PHE A 9 8.67 15.25 2.67
N HIS A 10 8.27 15.76 3.84
CA HIS A 10 8.97 16.84 4.53
C HIS A 10 10.40 16.44 4.91
N SER A 11 10.58 15.27 5.51
CA SER A 11 11.91 14.77 5.92
C SER A 11 12.87 14.56 4.74
N ILE A 12 12.37 14.09 3.60
CA ILE A 12 13.16 13.95 2.38
C ILE A 12 13.55 15.32 1.83
N ASN A 13 12.59 16.24 1.77
CA ASN A 13 12.81 17.59 1.29
C ASN A 13 13.83 18.34 2.15
N GLU A 14 13.80 18.15 3.48
CA GLU A 14 14.77 18.71 4.41
C GLU A 14 16.18 18.15 4.20
N ARG A 15 16.33 16.83 3.98
CA ARG A 15 17.62 16.20 3.65
C ARG A 15 18.22 16.73 2.36
N ILE A 16 17.38 16.93 1.33
CA ILE A 16 17.82 17.49 0.05
C ILE A 16 18.23 18.96 0.23
N ASN A 17 17.44 19.75 0.97
CA ASN A 17 17.78 21.13 1.31
C ASN A 17 19.10 21.22 2.10
N ALA A 18 19.33 20.35 3.08
CA ALA A 18 20.57 20.29 3.85
C ALA A 18 21.79 19.98 2.95
N THR A 19 21.63 19.04 2.01
CA THR A 19 22.67 18.70 1.04
C THR A 19 22.95 19.86 0.06
N LEU A 20 21.90 20.57 -0.36
CA LEU A 20 22.00 21.71 -1.28
C LEU A 20 22.69 22.92 -0.61
N ILE A 21 22.36 23.20 0.64
CA ILE A 21 23.00 24.23 1.46
C ILE A 21 24.48 23.87 1.68
N ALA A 22 24.79 22.60 1.98
CA ALA A 22 26.17 22.15 2.15
C ALA A 22 27.01 22.23 0.87
N LYS A 23 26.40 22.02 -0.32
CA LYS A 23 27.12 22.05 -1.62
C LYS A 23 27.17 23.41 -2.30
N ARG A 24 26.15 24.25 -2.13
CA ARG A 24 25.99 25.50 -2.90
C ARG A 24 25.77 26.74 -2.03
N GLY A 25 25.54 26.61 -0.73
CA GLY A 25 25.27 27.73 0.18
C GLY A 25 23.91 28.41 -0.03
N VAL A 26 23.10 27.97 -1.00
CA VAL A 26 21.79 28.55 -1.33
C VAL A 26 20.69 27.56 -0.96
N GLY A 27 19.69 28.03 -0.19
CA GLY A 27 18.53 27.23 0.21
C GLY A 27 17.62 26.86 -0.98
N MET A 28 16.87 25.78 -0.81
CA MET A 28 15.97 25.25 -1.84
C MET A 28 14.74 26.16 -2.02
N SER A 29 14.56 26.71 -3.22
CA SER A 29 13.38 27.50 -3.60
C SER A 29 12.10 26.66 -3.52
N ASN A 30 10.96 27.27 -3.15
CA ASN A 30 9.67 26.58 -2.98
C ASN A 30 9.25 25.76 -4.20
N THR A 31 9.58 26.20 -5.41
CA THR A 31 9.31 25.48 -6.67
C THR A 31 10.13 24.20 -6.79
N ALA A 32 11.39 24.21 -6.32
CA ALA A 32 12.25 23.02 -6.35
C ALA A 32 11.80 21.96 -5.34
N ARG A 33 11.29 22.39 -4.17
CA ARG A 33 10.71 21.48 -3.16
C ARG A 33 9.49 20.74 -3.72
N GLY A 34 8.61 21.47 -4.40
CA GLY A 34 7.45 20.88 -5.09
C GLY A 34 7.86 19.92 -6.20
N LEU A 35 8.84 20.30 -7.04
CA LEU A 35 9.32 19.47 -8.15
C LEU A 35 9.90 18.13 -7.67
N VAL A 36 10.64 18.15 -6.55
CA VAL A 36 11.21 16.95 -5.94
C VAL A 36 10.12 16.03 -5.39
N GLY A 37 9.11 16.58 -4.72
CA GLY A 37 7.96 15.80 -4.26
C GLY A 37 7.22 15.10 -5.41
N VAL A 38 6.97 15.84 -6.50
CA VAL A 38 6.35 15.29 -7.73
C VAL A 38 7.26 14.22 -8.36
N GLY A 39 8.56 14.47 -8.46
CA GLY A 39 9.52 13.50 -9.00
C GLY A 39 9.55 12.19 -8.21
N LEU A 40 9.60 12.27 -6.87
CA LEU A 40 9.52 11.11 -5.98
C LEU A 40 8.22 10.34 -6.14
N ALA A 41 7.09 11.04 -6.27
CA ALA A 41 5.79 10.41 -6.50
C ALA A 41 5.76 9.66 -7.84
N VAL A 42 6.23 10.28 -8.92
CA VAL A 42 6.27 9.66 -10.26
C VAL A 42 7.20 8.44 -10.28
N ILE A 43 8.38 8.52 -9.66
CA ILE A 43 9.30 7.38 -9.53
C ILE A 43 8.65 6.26 -8.71
N GLY A 44 8.02 6.58 -7.58
CA GLY A 44 7.33 5.61 -6.75
C GLY A 44 6.18 4.91 -7.48
N LEU A 45 5.41 5.67 -8.28
CA LEU A 45 4.36 5.11 -9.14
C LEU A 45 4.95 4.22 -10.24
N GLY A 46 6.05 4.60 -10.86
CA GLY A 46 6.74 3.80 -11.87
C GLY A 46 7.25 2.47 -11.30
N ILE A 47 7.90 2.50 -10.13
CA ILE A 47 8.39 1.30 -9.43
C ILE A 47 7.21 0.43 -8.97
N SER A 48 6.11 1.03 -8.50
CA SER A 48 4.91 0.28 -8.10
C SER A 48 4.25 -0.45 -9.28
N ASN A 49 4.39 0.06 -10.50
CA ASN A 49 3.93 -0.68 -11.68
C ASN A 49 4.85 -1.86 -12.02
N PHE A 50 6.15 -1.75 -11.72
CA PHE A 50 7.12 -2.82 -11.91
C PHE A 50 7.00 -3.90 -10.83
N GLY A 51 6.22 -4.93 -11.12
CA GLY A 51 6.18 -6.17 -10.32
C GLY A 51 5.36 -6.10 -9.03
N LEU A 52 5.18 -4.92 -8.41
CA LEU A 52 4.39 -4.80 -7.18
C LEU A 52 2.92 -5.13 -7.43
N ILE A 53 2.32 -4.67 -8.53
CA ILE A 53 0.93 -5.00 -8.90
C ILE A 53 0.75 -6.51 -9.10
N GLY A 54 1.71 -7.16 -9.76
CA GLY A 54 1.70 -8.61 -9.95
C GLY A 54 1.82 -9.38 -8.63
N LEU A 55 2.75 -8.96 -7.75
CA LEU A 55 2.92 -9.55 -6.41
C LEU A 55 1.68 -9.35 -5.53
N ILE A 56 1.10 -8.16 -5.54
CA ILE A 56 -0.12 -7.84 -4.78
C ILE A 56 -1.27 -8.69 -5.32
N ALA A 57 -1.48 -8.76 -6.63
CA ALA A 57 -2.53 -9.57 -7.22
C ALA A 57 -2.39 -11.05 -6.84
N GLN A 58 -1.16 -11.59 -6.87
CA GLN A 58 -0.89 -12.97 -6.49
C GLN A 58 -1.10 -13.22 -4.99
N GLY A 59 -0.67 -12.29 -4.13
CA GLY A 59 -0.83 -12.38 -2.68
C GLY A 59 -2.30 -12.27 -2.25
N TYR A 60 -3.01 -11.25 -2.75
CA TYR A 60 -4.44 -11.06 -2.46
C TYR A 60 -5.28 -12.19 -3.04
N GLY A 61 -4.97 -12.69 -4.23
CA GLY A 61 -5.67 -13.83 -4.84
C GLY A 61 -5.58 -15.09 -3.97
N THR A 62 -4.39 -15.40 -3.45
CA THR A 62 -4.17 -16.54 -2.55
C THR A 62 -4.98 -16.41 -1.26
N ILE A 63 -4.94 -15.23 -0.63
CA ILE A 63 -5.70 -14.96 0.61
C ILE A 63 -7.21 -15.05 0.34
N SER A 64 -7.67 -14.56 -0.80
CA SER A 64 -9.08 -14.61 -1.21
C SER A 64 -9.55 -16.06 -1.38
N TRP A 65 -8.73 -16.93 -1.97
CA TRP A 65 -9.03 -18.35 -2.10
C TRP A 65 -9.07 -19.09 -0.75
N VAL A 66 -8.15 -18.76 0.15
CA VAL A 66 -8.15 -19.29 1.54
C VAL A 66 -9.43 -18.87 2.27
N PHE A 67 -9.81 -17.59 2.18
CA PHE A 67 -11.02 -17.09 2.80
C PHE A 67 -12.28 -17.74 2.20
N PHE A 68 -12.30 -17.95 0.88
CA PHE A 68 -13.39 -18.63 0.20
C PHE A 68 -13.54 -20.08 0.64
N ILE A 69 -12.46 -20.82 0.86
CA ILE A 69 -12.55 -22.20 1.38
C ILE A 69 -13.05 -22.21 2.83
N LEU A 70 -12.43 -21.41 3.70
CA LEU A 70 -12.79 -21.39 5.12
C LEU A 70 -14.22 -20.91 5.34
N GLN A 71 -14.60 -19.81 4.69
CA GLN A 71 -15.90 -19.20 4.88
C GLN A 71 -16.97 -19.81 3.99
N GLY A 72 -16.63 -20.17 2.75
CA GLY A 72 -17.56 -20.83 1.84
C GLY A 72 -17.69 -22.29 2.22
N VAL A 73 -16.68 -23.11 1.87
CA VAL A 73 -16.79 -24.56 1.96
C VAL A 73 -17.01 -25.04 3.40
N CYS A 74 -16.22 -24.60 4.38
CA CYS A 74 -16.38 -25.12 5.75
C CYS A 74 -17.70 -24.65 6.38
N LEU A 75 -18.10 -23.40 6.18
CA LEU A 75 -19.37 -22.91 6.71
C LEU A 75 -20.57 -23.54 6.03
N PHE A 76 -20.54 -23.73 4.70
CA PHE A 76 -21.62 -24.42 3.99
C PHE A 76 -21.70 -25.88 4.41
N THR A 77 -20.57 -26.57 4.58
CA THR A 77 -20.53 -27.97 5.03
C THR A 77 -21.13 -28.11 6.43
N ILE A 78 -20.71 -27.26 7.39
CA ILE A 78 -21.24 -27.28 8.76
C ILE A 78 -22.70 -26.81 8.79
N GLY A 79 -23.05 -25.81 7.98
CA GLY A 79 -24.40 -25.26 7.86
C GLY A 79 -25.39 -26.29 7.35
N ILE A 80 -25.06 -26.99 6.26
CA ILE A 80 -25.87 -28.09 5.72
C ILE A 80 -25.96 -29.24 6.72
N TYR A 81 -24.85 -29.60 7.38
CA TYR A 81 -24.86 -30.64 8.41
C TYR A 81 -25.79 -30.29 9.57
N LYS A 82 -25.75 -29.05 10.08
CA LYS A 82 -26.63 -28.57 11.14
C LYS A 82 -28.09 -28.51 10.70
N ILE A 83 -28.37 -28.09 9.46
CA ILE A 83 -29.73 -28.10 8.90
C ILE A 83 -30.25 -29.53 8.78
N SER A 84 -29.43 -30.47 8.30
CA SER A 84 -29.85 -31.85 8.10
C SER A 84 -30.05 -32.62 9.41
N LYS A 85 -29.34 -32.22 10.48
CA LYS A 85 -29.54 -32.75 11.85
C LYS A 85 -30.55 -31.94 12.66
N ALA A 86 -31.08 -30.83 12.14
CA ALA A 86 -32.11 -30.08 12.84
C ALA A 86 -33.35 -30.97 12.97
N PRO A 87 -33.87 -31.19 14.20
CA PRO A 87 -35.05 -32.01 14.39
C PRO A 87 -36.20 -31.37 13.61
N LYS A 88 -36.78 -32.15 12.69
CA LYS A 88 -38.05 -31.83 12.03
C LYS A 88 -39.12 -31.93 13.11
N ASN A 89 -39.64 -30.78 13.56
CA ASN A 89 -40.90 -30.72 14.29
C ASN A 89 -42.03 -31.28 13.43
#